data_AF-A0A1M3P9V2-F1
#
_entry.id   AF-A0A1M3P9V2-F1
#
_cell.length_a   1.000
_cell.length_b   1.000
_cell.length_c   1.000
_cell.angle_alpha   90.00
_cell.angle_beta   90.00
_cell.angle_gamma   90.00
#
_symmetry.space_group_name_H-M   'P 1'
#
loop_
_entity.id
_entity.type
_entity.pdbx_description
1 polymer ?
#
loop_
_entity_poly.entity_id
_entity_poly.type
_entity_poly.pdbx_seq_one_letter_code
_entity_poly.pdbx_strand_id
1 'polypeptide(L)'
;MNAVQQFTLSGVAHPKDAMHMLDEMCEHFVEHADVQRSPDLALLTSPLGTASIRLENKALVIDLNCPSEVALQMTRTSIAEHMFYFAGEDPFELNWAEPVSAALRPDIHEVTVTSVENVTPHMRRVKVSCANVTAFIGGDMHVRILVPPKGRQPVWPGYREDGRIAWPEGEDELLVRVYTIRAVDAERRELWIDFLQHPLPGIKTPGADFARDCRPGDRFALLGPGGGGLPAMDRILMIGDESALPAIARIAAEAPAGTRMQAIIEVEDAGEEQPLPTAGSIDIRWLHRKDYATEARGTLAEVAKAAIESIGNEAFVWVACEKEDVRSVRAFLKSRKHDRKAMYAAWYWERNVTSQG
;
A
#
# COMPACT_ATOMS: atom_id res chain seq x y z
N MET A 1 -34.22 -17.74 -2.01
CA MET A 1 -33.40 -16.58 -1.59
C MET A 1 -32.66 -17.02 -0.34
N ASN A 2 -31.40 -17.42 -0.46
CA ASN A 2 -30.60 -17.75 0.73
C ASN A 2 -30.31 -16.43 1.44
N ALA A 3 -30.68 -16.32 2.71
CA ALA A 3 -30.26 -15.21 3.54
C ALA A 3 -28.73 -15.20 3.55
N VAL A 4 -28.13 -14.13 3.03
CA VAL A 4 -26.68 -13.93 3.15
C VAL A 4 -26.40 -13.83 4.65
N GLN A 5 -25.60 -14.74 5.18
CA GLN A 5 -25.19 -14.69 6.58
C GLN A 5 -24.46 -13.37 6.82
N GLN A 6 -25.04 -12.51 7.65
CA GLN A 6 -24.44 -11.24 8.04
C GLN A 6 -23.64 -11.45 9.33
N PHE A 7 -22.42 -10.92 9.35
CA PHE A 7 -21.54 -10.94 10.51
C PHE A 7 -21.63 -9.57 11.17
N THR A 8 -22.11 -9.54 12.40
CA THR A 8 -22.38 -8.29 13.13
C THR A 8 -21.56 -8.20 14.39
N LEU A 9 -21.15 -6.99 14.76
CA LEU A 9 -20.47 -6.71 16.03
C LEU A 9 -20.89 -5.35 16.54
N SER A 10 -21.15 -5.23 17.84
CA SER A 10 -21.35 -3.94 18.48
C SER A 10 -20.18 -3.56 19.38
N GLY A 11 -19.97 -2.27 19.56
CA GLY A 11 -18.98 -1.70 20.46
C GLY A 11 -19.43 -0.37 21.05
N VAL A 12 -18.79 0.03 22.14
CA VAL A 12 -19.03 1.33 22.79
C VAL A 12 -17.70 2.01 23.03
N ALA A 13 -17.57 3.23 22.54
CA ALA A 13 -16.43 4.10 22.77
C ALA A 13 -16.78 5.27 23.70
N HIS A 14 -15.86 5.61 24.58
CA HIS A 14 -15.95 6.71 25.54
C HIS A 14 -14.81 7.71 25.32
N PRO A 15 -14.89 8.58 24.30
CA PRO A 15 -13.96 9.68 24.12
C PRO A 15 -14.28 10.86 25.04
N LYS A 16 -13.30 11.73 25.24
CA LYS A 16 -13.46 13.02 25.93
C LYS A 16 -14.52 13.91 25.29
N ASP A 17 -14.59 13.92 23.96
CA ASP A 17 -15.63 14.61 23.17
C ASP A 17 -16.14 13.68 22.06
N ALA A 18 -17.30 13.08 22.29
CA ALA A 18 -17.91 12.13 21.35
C ALA A 18 -18.45 12.79 20.08
N MET A 19 -18.90 14.04 20.14
CA MET A 19 -19.37 14.73 18.94
C MET A 19 -18.18 15.03 18.03
N HIS A 20 -17.12 15.59 18.61
CA HIS A 20 -15.91 15.90 17.85
C HIS A 20 -15.29 14.65 17.24
N MET A 21 -15.17 13.56 18.00
CA MET A 21 -14.65 12.30 17.46
C MET A 21 -15.51 11.75 16.31
N LEU A 22 -16.83 11.88 16.39
CA LEU A 22 -17.73 11.45 15.32
C LEU A 22 -17.52 12.27 14.03
N ASP A 23 -17.26 13.57 14.17
CA ASP A 23 -16.95 14.46 13.04
C ASP A 23 -15.59 14.11 12.41
N GLU A 24 -14.54 13.92 13.21
CA GLU A 24 -13.21 13.48 12.72
C GLU A 24 -13.29 12.15 11.96
N MET A 25 -14.05 11.19 12.47
CA MET A 25 -14.30 9.92 11.78
C MET A 25 -14.97 10.14 10.41
N CYS A 26 -15.94 11.05 10.31
CA CYS A 26 -16.59 11.34 9.03
C CYS A 26 -15.64 12.00 8.03
N GLU A 27 -14.88 13.01 8.49
CA GLU A 27 -13.94 13.76 7.67
C GLU A 27 -12.80 12.87 7.14
N HIS A 28 -12.35 11.90 7.93
CA HIS A 28 -11.33 10.97 7.51
C HIS A 28 -11.85 9.93 6.51
N PHE A 29 -13.00 9.31 6.80
CA PHE A 29 -13.46 8.16 6.03
C PHE A 29 -14.08 8.51 4.67
N VAL A 30 -14.31 9.78 4.34
CA VAL A 30 -14.80 10.18 2.99
C VAL A 30 -13.86 9.79 1.85
N GLU A 31 -12.56 9.57 2.11
CA GLU A 31 -11.63 9.03 1.10
C GLU A 31 -11.67 7.50 0.99
N HIS A 32 -12.33 6.80 1.93
CA HIS A 32 -12.28 5.34 2.08
C HIS A 32 -13.66 4.65 2.04
N ALA A 33 -14.74 5.40 2.23
CA ALA A 33 -16.11 4.91 2.31
C ALA A 33 -17.11 5.96 1.80
N ASP A 34 -18.31 5.52 1.46
CA ASP A 34 -19.46 6.42 1.37
C ASP A 34 -19.91 6.77 2.79
N VAL A 35 -19.97 8.08 3.10
CA VAL A 35 -20.21 8.60 4.45
C VAL A 35 -21.52 9.37 4.47
N GLN A 36 -22.47 8.91 5.29
CA GLN A 36 -23.71 9.63 5.58
C GLN A 36 -23.69 10.11 7.03
N ARG A 37 -23.88 11.42 7.23
CA ARG A 37 -23.83 12.07 8.54
C ARG A 37 -25.16 12.78 8.84
N SER A 38 -25.83 12.37 9.93
CA SER A 38 -26.87 13.15 10.62
C SER A 38 -26.25 13.79 11.88
N PRO A 39 -26.96 14.59 12.71
CA PRO A 39 -26.38 15.16 13.94
C PRO A 39 -25.87 14.13 14.96
N ASP A 40 -26.48 12.95 15.02
CA ASP A 40 -26.26 11.92 16.03
C ASP A 40 -25.82 10.57 15.46
N LEU A 41 -25.64 10.45 14.14
CA LEU A 41 -25.23 9.21 13.49
C LEU A 41 -24.24 9.49 12.34
N ALA A 42 -23.23 8.64 12.25
CA ALA A 42 -22.42 8.44 11.05
C ALA A 42 -22.64 7.01 10.53
N LEU A 43 -22.99 6.88 9.25
CA LEU A 43 -23.04 5.60 8.55
C LEU A 43 -21.93 5.57 7.50
N LEU A 44 -20.97 4.67 7.69
CA LEU A 44 -19.86 4.43 6.78
C LEU A 44 -20.15 3.16 5.98
N THR A 45 -20.14 3.24 4.65
CA THR A 45 -20.39 2.10 3.76
C THR A 45 -19.20 1.86 2.84
N SER A 46 -18.67 0.64 2.85
CA SER A 46 -17.53 0.22 2.03
C SER A 46 -17.77 -1.17 1.46
N PRO A 47 -16.92 -1.65 0.53
CA PRO A 47 -16.96 -3.05 0.08
C PRO A 47 -16.79 -4.08 1.22
N LEU A 48 -16.19 -3.69 2.35
CA LEU A 48 -16.03 -4.55 3.54
C LEU A 48 -17.30 -4.60 4.42
N GLY A 49 -18.30 -3.78 4.15
CA GLY A 49 -19.53 -3.70 4.94
C GLY A 49 -19.80 -2.30 5.46
N THR A 50 -20.66 -2.21 6.48
CA THR A 50 -21.14 -0.96 7.06
C THR A 50 -20.71 -0.80 8.52
N ALA A 51 -20.36 0.41 8.92
CA ALA A 51 -20.21 0.82 10.31
C ALA A 51 -21.19 1.97 10.62
N SER A 52 -22.12 1.73 11.55
CA SER A 52 -23.04 2.73 12.08
C SER A 52 -22.52 3.20 13.44
N ILE A 53 -22.17 4.47 13.57
CA ILE A 53 -21.64 5.07 14.80
C ILE A 53 -22.65 6.11 15.29
N ARG A 54 -23.34 5.83 16.39
CA ARG A 54 -24.36 6.69 17.00
C ARG A 54 -23.85 7.39 18.24
N LEU A 55 -24.15 8.67 18.37
CA LEU A 55 -23.93 9.45 19.56
C LEU A 55 -25.06 9.23 20.56
N GLU A 56 -24.77 8.53 21.65
CA GLU A 56 -25.74 8.23 22.71
C GLU A 56 -25.12 8.55 24.08
N ASN A 57 -25.75 9.43 24.86
CA ASN A 57 -25.31 9.76 26.22
C ASN A 57 -23.82 10.13 26.36
N LYS A 58 -23.27 10.91 25.40
CA LYS A 58 -21.85 11.28 25.30
C LYS A 58 -20.88 10.12 25.03
N ALA A 59 -21.40 8.97 24.63
CA ALA A 59 -20.63 7.84 24.12
C ALA A 59 -20.92 7.64 22.63
N LEU A 60 -20.08 6.84 21.97
CA LEU A 60 -20.29 6.40 20.60
C LEU A 60 -20.65 4.91 20.60
N VAL A 61 -21.88 4.59 20.21
CA VAL A 61 -22.38 3.22 20.03
C VAL A 61 -22.13 2.82 18.59
N ILE A 62 -21.35 1.78 18.40
CA ILE A 62 -20.86 1.32 17.10
C ILE A 62 -21.55 0.00 16.77
N ASP A 63 -22.14 -0.11 15.58
CA ASP A 63 -22.64 -1.37 15.02
C ASP A 63 -21.98 -1.63 13.67
N LEU A 64 -21.36 -2.79 13.55
CA LEU A 64 -20.74 -3.28 12.33
C LEU A 64 -21.63 -4.35 11.70
N ASN A 65 -21.75 -4.32 10.38
CA ASN A 65 -22.43 -5.36 9.60
C ASN A 65 -21.64 -5.65 8.33
N CYS A 66 -21.08 -6.85 8.25
CA CYS A 66 -20.11 -7.24 7.25
C CYS A 66 -20.48 -8.57 6.58
N PRO A 67 -20.05 -8.78 5.32
CA PRO A 67 -20.38 -9.98 4.55
C PRO A 67 -19.57 -11.22 4.95
N SER A 68 -18.54 -11.07 5.80
CA SER A 68 -17.70 -12.17 6.28
C SER A 68 -17.05 -11.82 7.63
N GLU A 69 -16.57 -12.83 8.35
CA GLU A 69 -15.81 -12.65 9.60
C GLU A 69 -14.50 -11.89 9.37
N VAL A 70 -13.82 -12.12 8.24
CA VAL A 70 -12.61 -11.38 7.85
C VAL A 70 -12.92 -9.90 7.66
N ALA A 71 -13.98 -9.59 6.91
CA ALA A 71 -14.40 -8.22 6.69
C ALA A 71 -14.83 -7.54 8.00
N LEU A 72 -15.55 -8.25 8.87
CA LEU A 72 -15.92 -7.77 10.20
C LEU A 72 -14.68 -7.40 11.04
N GLN A 73 -13.67 -8.27 11.05
CA GLN A 73 -12.42 -8.00 11.76
C GLN A 73 -11.68 -6.80 11.18
N MET A 74 -11.55 -6.69 9.85
CA MET A 74 -10.91 -5.56 9.19
C MET A 74 -11.62 -4.24 9.50
N THR A 75 -12.95 -4.22 9.42
CA THR A 75 -13.75 -3.05 9.76
C THR A 75 -13.61 -2.70 11.25
N ARG A 76 -13.67 -3.67 12.17
CA ARG A 76 -13.41 -3.46 13.60
C ARG A 76 -12.05 -2.78 13.83
N THR A 77 -10.98 -3.34 13.28
CA THR A 77 -9.62 -2.81 13.45
C THR A 77 -9.48 -1.43 12.83
N SER A 78 -10.05 -1.21 11.64
CA SER A 78 -10.05 0.11 11.00
C SER A 78 -10.74 1.15 11.88
N ILE A 79 -11.92 0.86 12.44
CA ILE A 79 -12.61 1.79 13.33
C ILE A 79 -11.78 2.05 14.60
N ALA A 80 -11.29 0.98 15.25
CA ALA A 80 -10.52 1.11 16.48
C ALA A 80 -9.25 1.97 16.31
N GLU A 81 -8.43 1.68 15.30
CA GLU A 81 -7.18 2.42 15.04
C GLU A 81 -7.44 3.92 14.84
N HIS A 82 -8.47 4.29 14.07
CA HIS A 82 -8.78 5.70 13.82
C HIS A 82 -9.32 6.41 15.06
N MET A 83 -10.19 5.76 15.84
CA MET A 83 -10.69 6.38 17.08
C MET A 83 -9.57 6.61 18.11
N PHE A 84 -8.65 5.66 18.28
CA PHE A 84 -7.47 5.87 19.13
C PHE A 84 -6.52 6.92 18.55
N TYR A 85 -6.34 6.98 17.23
CA TYR A 85 -5.55 8.02 16.58
C TYR A 85 -6.12 9.42 16.84
N PHE A 86 -7.44 9.61 16.69
CA PHE A 86 -8.11 10.89 16.95
C PHE A 86 -8.20 11.23 18.44
N ALA A 87 -8.23 10.23 19.32
CA ALA A 87 -8.11 10.47 20.76
C ALA A 87 -6.72 11.06 21.13
N GLY A 88 -5.65 10.62 20.46
CA GLY A 88 -4.29 11.01 20.77
C GLY A 88 -3.93 10.67 22.22
N GLU A 89 -3.61 11.70 23.01
CA GLU A 89 -3.27 11.58 24.43
C GLU A 89 -4.48 11.71 25.37
N ASP A 90 -5.67 12.02 24.84
CA ASP A 90 -6.86 12.14 25.68
C ASP A 90 -7.34 10.76 26.17
N PRO A 91 -7.87 10.65 27.40
CA PRO A 91 -8.44 9.41 27.91
C PRO A 91 -9.51 8.86 26.96
N PHE A 92 -9.33 7.60 26.56
CA PHE A 92 -10.20 6.93 25.60
C PHE A 92 -10.31 5.45 25.92
N GLU A 93 -11.55 4.96 25.95
CA GLU A 93 -11.88 3.54 26.11
C GLU A 93 -12.76 3.08 24.96
N LEU A 94 -12.49 1.89 24.43
CA LEU A 94 -13.30 1.23 23.41
C LEU A 94 -13.47 -0.24 23.78
N ASN A 95 -14.73 -0.67 23.94
CA ASN A 95 -15.08 -2.03 24.31
C ASN A 95 -15.97 -2.64 23.23
N TRP A 96 -15.64 -3.85 22.79
CA TRP A 96 -16.45 -4.63 21.84
C TRP A 96 -17.31 -5.66 22.59
N ALA A 97 -18.51 -5.93 22.09
CA ALA A 97 -19.44 -6.88 22.71
C ALA A 97 -18.96 -8.33 22.64
N GLU A 98 -18.15 -8.65 21.62
CA GLU A 98 -17.52 -9.96 21.46
C GLU A 98 -16.00 -9.81 21.44
N PRO A 99 -15.25 -10.77 22.04
CA PRO A 99 -13.81 -10.75 22.06
C PRO A 99 -13.23 -10.78 20.64
N VAL A 100 -11.99 -10.34 20.51
CA VAL A 100 -11.29 -10.47 19.24
C VAL A 100 -10.91 -11.93 19.02
N SER A 101 -11.21 -12.47 17.84
CA SER A 101 -10.82 -13.84 17.49
C SER A 101 -9.30 -13.95 17.54
N ALA A 102 -8.80 -14.94 18.27
CA ALA A 102 -7.36 -15.21 18.42
C ALA A 102 -6.74 -15.86 17.17
N ALA A 103 -7.53 -16.07 16.10
CA ALA A 103 -7.02 -16.59 14.84
C ALA A 103 -5.96 -15.64 14.27
N LEU A 104 -4.92 -16.22 13.65
CA LEU A 104 -3.91 -15.44 12.92
C LEU A 104 -4.61 -14.47 11.97
N ARG A 105 -4.09 -13.24 11.91
CA ARG A 105 -4.53 -12.23 10.95
C ARG A 105 -4.61 -12.85 9.54
N PRO A 106 -5.80 -12.89 8.91
CA PRO A 106 -5.99 -13.58 7.64
C PRO A 106 -5.24 -12.92 6.48
N ASP A 107 -4.83 -11.66 6.67
CA ASP A 107 -4.02 -10.86 5.76
C ASP A 107 -2.51 -10.97 6.03
N ILE A 108 -2.09 -11.87 6.94
CA ILE A 108 -0.68 -12.24 7.13
C ILE A 108 -0.41 -13.56 6.40
N HIS A 109 0.51 -13.49 5.45
CA HIS A 109 0.95 -14.61 4.65
C HIS A 109 2.40 -14.92 4.97
N GLU A 110 2.66 -16.00 5.71
CA GLU A 110 4.02 -16.48 5.90
C GLU A 110 4.61 -16.94 4.57
N VAL A 111 5.85 -16.53 4.33
CA VAL A 111 6.58 -16.83 3.11
C VAL A 111 8.01 -17.27 3.42
N THR A 112 8.57 -18.06 2.50
CA THR A 112 9.96 -18.53 2.57
C THR A 112 10.67 -18.11 1.30
N VAL A 113 11.86 -17.53 1.42
CA VAL A 113 12.69 -17.19 0.27
C VAL A 113 13.06 -18.46 -0.49
N THR A 114 12.74 -18.51 -1.78
CA THR A 114 13.08 -19.64 -2.66
C THR A 114 14.33 -19.33 -3.49
N SER A 115 14.49 -18.08 -3.93
CA SER A 115 15.67 -17.64 -4.68
C SER A 115 15.89 -16.13 -4.58
N VAL A 116 17.13 -15.71 -4.83
CA VAL A 116 17.56 -14.31 -4.85
C VAL A 116 18.47 -14.09 -6.05
N GLU A 117 18.26 -13.00 -6.79
CA GLU A 117 19.07 -12.65 -7.96
C GLU A 117 19.16 -11.13 -8.13
N ASN A 118 20.25 -10.65 -8.73
CA ASN A 118 20.35 -9.26 -9.18
C ASN A 118 19.85 -9.21 -10.62
N VAL A 119 18.73 -8.53 -10.87
CA VAL A 119 18.17 -8.37 -12.23
C VAL A 119 18.83 -7.23 -13.00
N THR A 120 19.32 -6.24 -12.26
CA THR A 120 20.23 -5.17 -12.70
C THR A 120 21.23 -4.91 -11.55
N PRO A 121 22.30 -4.12 -11.76
CA PRO A 121 23.27 -3.83 -10.69
C PRO A 121 22.63 -3.31 -9.39
N HIS A 122 21.60 -2.47 -9.48
CA HIS A 122 20.89 -1.89 -8.34
C HIS A 122 19.48 -2.45 -8.10
N MET A 123 19.02 -3.47 -8.82
CA MET A 123 17.73 -4.12 -8.54
C MET A 123 17.93 -5.59 -8.16
N ARG A 124 17.49 -5.94 -6.95
CA ARG A 124 17.55 -7.30 -6.43
C ARG A 124 16.17 -7.91 -6.33
N ARG A 125 15.94 -9.03 -7.03
CA ARG A 125 14.70 -9.80 -6.97
C ARG A 125 14.81 -10.88 -5.90
N VAL A 126 13.82 -10.92 -5.01
CA VAL A 126 13.60 -11.99 -4.04
C VAL A 126 12.33 -12.73 -4.45
N LYS A 127 12.44 -14.03 -4.71
CA LYS A 127 11.29 -14.90 -4.95
C LYS A 127 10.96 -15.64 -3.67
N VAL A 128 9.68 -15.74 -3.36
CA VAL A 128 9.20 -16.35 -2.12
C VAL A 128 8.05 -17.30 -2.39
N SER A 129 8.04 -18.45 -1.72
CA SER A 129 6.90 -19.36 -1.74
C SER A 129 5.83 -18.88 -0.78
N CYS A 130 4.57 -18.96 -1.18
CA CYS A 130 3.41 -18.66 -0.34
C CYS A 130 2.38 -19.78 -0.45
N ALA A 131 1.80 -20.21 0.68
CA ALA A 131 0.85 -21.33 0.68
C ALA A 131 -0.40 -21.04 -0.18
N ASN A 132 -0.88 -19.79 -0.15
CA ASN A 132 -2.02 -19.31 -0.90
C ASN A 132 -1.70 -17.97 -1.57
N VAL A 133 -1.52 -17.99 -2.88
CA VAL A 133 -1.23 -16.78 -3.67
C VAL A 133 -2.47 -16.08 -4.20
N THR A 134 -3.67 -16.65 -4.00
CA THR A 134 -4.93 -16.16 -4.59
C THR A 134 -5.20 -14.70 -4.25
N ALA A 135 -4.88 -14.28 -3.02
CA ALA A 135 -5.07 -12.91 -2.56
C ALA A 135 -4.26 -11.87 -3.37
N PHE A 136 -3.18 -12.29 -4.03
CA PHE A 136 -2.24 -11.40 -4.72
C PHE A 136 -2.49 -11.28 -6.23
N ILE A 137 -3.43 -12.06 -6.78
CA ILE A 137 -3.73 -12.08 -8.22
C ILE A 137 -4.75 -11.00 -8.56
N GLY A 138 -4.45 -10.17 -9.57
CA GLY A 138 -5.40 -9.19 -10.14
C GLY A 138 -5.89 -8.09 -9.18
N GLY A 139 -5.28 -7.98 -8.00
CA GLY A 139 -5.67 -7.06 -6.94
C GLY A 139 -4.65 -5.94 -6.70
N ASP A 140 -4.50 -5.59 -5.43
CA ASP A 140 -3.60 -4.53 -4.96
C ASP A 140 -2.13 -4.74 -5.36
N MET A 141 -1.37 -3.63 -5.41
CA MET A 141 -0.01 -3.61 -5.92
C MET A 141 1.05 -3.89 -4.86
N HIS A 142 0.77 -3.61 -3.58
CA HIS A 142 1.78 -3.60 -2.54
C HIS A 142 1.50 -4.59 -1.42
N VAL A 143 2.57 -4.95 -0.72
CA VAL A 143 2.58 -5.71 0.52
C VAL A 143 3.50 -5.01 1.50
N ARG A 144 3.22 -5.14 2.79
CA ARG A 144 4.21 -4.86 3.83
C ARG A 144 4.98 -6.13 4.11
N ILE A 145 6.30 -6.13 3.93
CA ILE A 145 7.15 -7.21 4.43
C ILE A 145 7.26 -7.06 5.94
N LEU A 146 7.18 -8.17 6.66
CA LEU A 146 7.31 -8.29 8.11
C LEU A 146 8.52 -9.20 8.39
N VAL A 147 9.67 -8.60 8.61
CA VAL A 147 10.93 -9.34 8.77
C VAL A 147 11.28 -9.42 10.26
N PRO A 148 11.34 -10.63 10.85
CA PRO A 148 11.69 -10.80 12.25
C PRO A 148 13.18 -10.53 12.49
N PRO A 149 13.57 -10.15 13.73
CA PRO A 149 14.96 -10.03 14.10
C PRO A 149 15.74 -11.32 13.86
N LYS A 150 16.96 -11.18 13.35
CA LYS A 150 17.80 -12.33 12.94
C LYS A 150 18.03 -13.28 14.12
N GLY A 151 17.78 -14.57 13.90
CA GLY A 151 18.01 -15.63 14.88
C GLY A 151 16.89 -15.82 15.90
N ARG A 152 15.78 -15.09 15.79
CA ARG A 152 14.58 -15.26 16.62
C ARG A 152 13.47 -16.00 15.89
N GLN A 153 12.59 -16.65 16.66
CA GLN A 153 11.35 -17.18 16.10
C GLN A 153 10.42 -16.02 15.75
N PRO A 154 9.72 -16.04 14.61
CA PRO A 154 8.82 -14.96 14.25
C PRO A 154 7.67 -14.85 15.24
N VAL A 155 7.42 -13.63 15.72
CA VAL A 155 6.20 -13.26 16.43
C VAL A 155 5.42 -12.36 15.48
N TRP A 156 4.22 -12.77 15.08
CA TRP A 156 3.42 -11.98 14.13
C TRP A 156 2.46 -11.04 14.86
N PRO A 157 2.10 -9.89 14.27
CA PRO A 157 1.11 -9.00 14.85
C PRO A 157 -0.24 -9.71 15.02
N GLY A 158 -0.75 -9.66 16.25
CA GLY A 158 -2.09 -10.14 16.59
C GLY A 158 -3.09 -8.99 16.70
N TYR A 159 -4.13 -9.22 17.48
CA TYR A 159 -5.09 -8.19 17.85
C TYR A 159 -5.10 -7.94 19.36
N ARG A 160 -5.31 -6.69 19.75
CA ARG A 160 -5.60 -6.28 21.12
C ARG A 160 -7.10 -6.46 21.41
N GLU A 161 -7.48 -6.51 22.69
CA GLU A 161 -8.90 -6.63 23.09
C GLU A 161 -9.76 -5.45 22.59
N ASP A 162 -9.16 -4.27 22.48
CA ASP A 162 -9.78 -3.05 21.94
C ASP A 162 -9.95 -3.07 20.39
N GLY A 163 -9.51 -4.13 19.72
CA GLY A 163 -9.63 -4.31 18.27
C GLY A 163 -8.45 -3.77 17.45
N ARG A 164 -7.49 -3.05 18.06
CA ARG A 164 -6.28 -2.58 17.38
C ARG A 164 -5.28 -3.70 17.11
N ILE A 165 -4.26 -3.40 16.31
CA ILE A 165 -3.18 -4.35 16.03
C ILE A 165 -2.23 -4.42 17.22
N ALA A 166 -1.96 -5.65 17.68
CA ALA A 166 -0.91 -5.92 18.67
C ALA A 166 0.41 -6.18 17.94
N TRP A 167 1.18 -5.13 17.68
CA TRP A 167 2.52 -5.25 17.10
C TRP A 167 3.51 -5.85 18.11
N PRO A 168 4.42 -6.74 17.69
CA PRO A 168 5.55 -7.15 18.51
C PRO A 168 6.46 -5.97 18.83
N GLU A 169 6.93 -5.90 20.08
CA GLU A 169 7.76 -4.80 20.60
C GLU A 169 9.07 -5.34 21.19
N GLY A 170 10.04 -4.46 21.43
CA GLY A 170 11.30 -4.82 22.08
C GLY A 170 12.16 -5.76 21.23
N GLU A 171 12.58 -6.89 21.79
CA GLU A 171 13.46 -7.84 21.09
C GLU A 171 12.79 -8.56 19.92
N ASP A 172 11.46 -8.53 19.83
CA ASP A 172 10.67 -9.14 18.76
C ASP A 172 10.17 -8.11 17.73
N GLU A 173 10.58 -6.84 17.84
CA GLU A 173 10.19 -5.76 16.93
C GLU A 173 10.49 -6.14 15.47
N LEU A 174 9.46 -6.08 14.62
CA LEU A 174 9.56 -6.45 13.22
C LEU A 174 10.05 -5.28 12.38
N LEU A 175 10.94 -5.56 11.42
CA LEU A 175 11.14 -4.65 10.31
C LEU A 175 9.90 -4.70 9.40
N VAL A 176 9.20 -3.57 9.30
CA VAL A 176 8.04 -3.39 8.43
C VAL A 176 8.43 -2.50 7.26
N ARG A 177 8.23 -2.92 6.01
CA ARG A 177 8.44 -2.04 4.85
C ARG A 177 7.47 -2.37 3.73
N VAL A 178 6.97 -1.33 3.05
CA VAL A 178 6.09 -1.49 1.88
C VAL A 178 6.94 -1.80 0.65
N TYR A 179 6.56 -2.85 -0.08
CA TYR A 179 7.14 -3.21 -1.36
C TYR A 179 6.06 -3.58 -2.36
N THR A 180 6.39 -3.44 -3.64
CA THR A 180 5.53 -3.87 -4.74
C THR A 180 5.64 -5.37 -4.97
N ILE A 181 4.50 -6.03 -5.13
CA ILE A 181 4.44 -7.37 -5.71
C ILE A 181 4.83 -7.21 -7.19
N ARG A 182 6.00 -7.72 -7.58
CA ARG A 182 6.49 -7.62 -8.96
C ARG A 182 5.78 -8.58 -9.91
N ALA A 183 5.50 -9.78 -9.43
CA ALA A 183 4.81 -10.83 -10.16
C ALA A 183 4.26 -11.88 -9.19
N VAL A 184 3.23 -12.59 -9.64
CA VAL A 184 2.67 -13.76 -8.95
C VAL A 184 2.70 -14.94 -9.92
N ASP A 185 3.40 -16.01 -9.54
CA ASP A 185 3.39 -17.29 -10.26
C ASP A 185 2.42 -18.22 -9.54
N ALA A 186 1.19 -18.33 -10.08
CA ALA A 186 0.13 -19.13 -9.48
C ALA A 186 0.43 -20.64 -9.49
N GLU A 187 1.12 -21.12 -10.53
CA GLU A 187 1.45 -22.54 -10.68
C GLU A 187 2.50 -22.97 -9.66
N ARG A 188 3.54 -22.15 -9.48
CA ARG A 188 4.59 -22.40 -8.47
C ARG A 188 4.21 -21.95 -7.07
N ARG A 189 3.13 -21.17 -6.94
CA ARG A 189 2.72 -20.47 -5.71
C ARG A 189 3.86 -19.59 -5.17
N GLU A 190 4.45 -18.81 -6.06
CA GLU A 190 5.53 -17.89 -5.72
C GLU A 190 5.11 -16.43 -5.94
N LEU A 191 5.62 -15.53 -5.10
CA LEU A 191 5.60 -14.09 -5.36
C LEU A 191 7.01 -13.61 -5.60
N TRP A 192 7.15 -12.60 -6.46
CA TRP A 192 8.41 -11.93 -6.71
C TRP A 192 8.33 -10.52 -6.14
N ILE A 193 9.38 -10.09 -5.45
CA ILE A 193 9.49 -8.74 -4.91
C ILE A 193 10.86 -8.21 -5.32
N ASP A 194 10.86 -7.02 -5.92
CA ASP A 194 12.07 -6.35 -6.40
C ASP A 194 12.44 -5.23 -5.42
N PHE A 195 13.71 -5.23 -5.01
CA PHE A 195 14.28 -4.35 -4.01
C PHE A 195 15.38 -3.48 -4.65
N LEU A 196 15.12 -2.18 -4.72
CA LEU A 196 16.13 -1.20 -5.10
C LEU A 196 17.26 -1.18 -4.06
N GLN A 197 18.48 -1.46 -4.52
CA GLN A 197 19.72 -1.42 -3.75
C GLN A 197 20.34 -0.04 -3.84
N HIS A 198 20.25 0.72 -2.75
CA HIS A 198 20.70 2.11 -2.66
C HIS A 198 21.62 2.31 -1.43
N PRO A 199 22.75 1.57 -1.34
CA PRO A 199 23.63 1.69 -0.19
C PRO A 199 24.20 3.10 -0.10
N LEU A 200 24.08 3.72 1.07
CA LEU A 200 24.67 5.02 1.37
C LEU A 200 25.62 4.88 2.56
N PRO A 201 26.88 5.35 2.47
CA PRO A 201 27.83 5.23 3.57
C PRO A 201 27.27 5.79 4.89
N GLY A 202 27.24 4.95 5.92
CA GLY A 202 26.77 5.33 7.25
C GLY A 202 25.24 5.44 7.41
N ILE A 203 24.46 5.18 6.36
CA ILE A 203 22.99 5.24 6.40
C ILE A 203 22.45 3.81 6.24
N LYS A 204 21.65 3.37 7.21
CA LYS A 204 20.96 2.07 7.13
C LYS A 204 19.83 2.14 6.11
N THR A 205 19.67 1.09 5.33
CA THR A 205 18.59 0.93 4.36
C THR A 205 17.87 -0.38 4.66
N PRO A 206 17.12 -0.50 5.77
CA PRO A 206 16.78 -1.79 6.37
C PRO A 206 16.10 -2.79 5.42
N GLY A 207 15.23 -2.32 4.54
CA GLY A 207 14.58 -3.18 3.55
C GLY A 207 15.53 -3.65 2.42
N ALA A 208 16.40 -2.76 1.91
CA ALA A 208 17.43 -3.13 0.95
C ALA A 208 18.50 -4.03 1.60
N ASP A 209 18.86 -3.76 2.86
CA ASP A 209 19.78 -4.56 3.69
C ASP A 209 19.25 -5.98 3.86
N PHE A 210 17.97 -6.12 4.23
CA PHE A 210 17.30 -7.42 4.29
C PHE A 210 17.41 -8.16 2.96
N ALA A 211 17.01 -7.54 1.85
CA ALA A 211 17.04 -8.18 0.55
C ALA A 211 18.45 -8.59 0.13
N ARG A 212 19.46 -7.74 0.38
CA ARG A 212 20.88 -8.04 0.12
C ARG A 212 21.33 -9.28 0.89
N ASP A 213 20.99 -9.36 2.17
CA ASP A 213 21.55 -10.36 3.08
C ASP A 213 20.74 -11.67 3.12
N CYS A 214 19.48 -11.65 2.66
CA CYS A 214 18.60 -12.82 2.67
C CYS A 214 19.08 -13.93 1.72
N ARG A 215 18.71 -15.16 2.07
CA ARG A 215 19.10 -16.39 1.38
C ARG A 215 17.89 -17.33 1.24
N PRO A 216 17.92 -18.26 0.27
CA PRO A 216 16.94 -19.33 0.22
C PRO A 216 16.79 -20.05 1.56
N GLY A 217 15.55 -20.21 2.01
CA GLY A 217 15.20 -20.76 3.33
C GLY A 217 14.88 -19.72 4.40
N ASP A 218 15.25 -18.45 4.23
CA ASP A 218 14.87 -17.39 5.16
C ASP A 218 13.34 -17.18 5.17
N ARG A 219 12.78 -16.96 6.36
CA ARG A 219 11.33 -16.81 6.59
C ARG A 219 10.98 -15.40 7.01
N PHE A 220 9.90 -14.89 6.44
CA PHE A 220 9.27 -13.63 6.83
C PHE A 220 7.77 -13.69 6.51
N ALA A 221 7.01 -12.62 6.73
CA ALA A 221 5.61 -12.58 6.33
C ALA A 221 5.31 -11.39 5.42
N LEU A 222 4.26 -11.53 4.61
CA LEU A 222 3.64 -10.45 3.86
C LEU A 222 2.35 -10.08 4.56
N LEU A 223 2.18 -8.80 4.86
CA LEU A 223 0.92 -8.22 5.33
C LEU A 223 0.25 -7.51 4.15
N GLY A 224 -0.99 -7.91 3.85
CA GLY A 224 -1.77 -7.39 2.73
C GLY A 224 -2.28 -8.51 1.80
N PRO A 225 -2.41 -8.26 0.48
CA PRO A 225 -1.94 -7.06 -0.20
C PRO A 225 -2.81 -5.83 0.09
N GLY A 226 -2.32 -4.66 -0.32
CA GLY A 226 -3.04 -3.39 -0.17
C GLY A 226 -2.41 -2.29 -1.01
N GLY A 227 -3.22 -1.32 -1.41
CA GLY A 227 -2.77 -0.08 -2.03
C GLY A 227 -2.47 -0.17 -3.52
N GLY A 228 -2.79 0.91 -4.23
CA GLY A 228 -2.68 0.97 -5.67
C GLY A 228 -3.68 0.04 -6.38
N GLY A 229 -3.43 -0.21 -7.65
CA GLY A 229 -4.22 -1.10 -8.47
C GLY A 229 -3.78 -1.01 -9.92
N LEU A 230 -4.15 -2.01 -10.71
CA LEU A 230 -3.92 -1.97 -12.16
C LEU A 230 -4.83 -0.92 -12.79
N PRO A 231 -4.28 0.03 -13.57
CA PRO A 231 -5.12 0.99 -14.30
C PRO A 231 -6.05 0.28 -15.27
N ALA A 232 -7.34 0.62 -15.24
CA ALA A 232 -8.37 -0.01 -16.09
C ALA A 232 -8.65 0.78 -17.40
N MET A 233 -7.66 1.54 -17.89
CA MET A 233 -7.81 2.43 -19.06
C MET A 233 -6.95 1.95 -20.23
N ASP A 234 -7.45 2.10 -21.46
CA ASP A 234 -6.76 1.68 -22.69
C ASP A 234 -5.52 2.51 -23.01
N ARG A 235 -5.37 3.70 -22.38
CA ARG A 235 -4.22 4.59 -22.54
C ARG A 235 -3.66 4.92 -21.17
N ILE A 236 -2.38 4.63 -20.97
CA ILE A 236 -1.71 4.82 -19.68
C ILE A 236 -0.37 5.54 -19.90
N LEU A 237 -0.13 6.61 -19.14
CA LEU A 237 1.18 7.22 -18.99
C LEU A 237 1.72 6.89 -17.60
N MET A 238 2.81 6.14 -17.54
CA MET A 238 3.50 5.75 -16.32
C MET A 238 4.77 6.58 -16.16
N ILE A 239 4.96 7.16 -14.98
CA ILE A 239 6.15 7.93 -14.63
C ILE A 239 6.68 7.40 -13.30
N GLY A 240 7.97 7.13 -13.23
CA GLY A 240 8.59 6.79 -11.95
C GLY A 240 10.10 6.66 -11.98
N ASP A 241 10.68 6.35 -10.83
CA ASP A 241 12.09 6.01 -10.66
C ASP A 241 12.25 4.49 -10.41
N GLU A 242 13.45 4.01 -10.06
CA GLU A 242 13.66 2.58 -9.81
C GLU A 242 12.80 2.02 -8.67
N SER A 243 12.39 2.85 -7.70
CA SER A 243 11.51 2.37 -6.63
C SER A 243 10.13 1.99 -7.15
N ALA A 244 9.70 2.64 -8.24
CA ALA A 244 8.42 2.42 -8.92
C ALA A 244 8.51 1.46 -10.11
N LEU A 245 9.72 1.19 -10.62
CA LEU A 245 9.95 0.28 -11.74
C LEU A 245 9.30 -1.11 -11.54
N PRO A 246 9.29 -1.74 -10.35
CA PRO A 246 8.58 -2.99 -10.15
C PRO A 246 7.07 -2.89 -10.40
N ALA A 247 6.45 -1.77 -10.06
CA ALA A 247 5.02 -1.53 -10.27
C ALA A 247 4.71 -1.27 -11.75
N ILE A 248 5.51 -0.42 -12.40
CA ILE A 248 5.44 -0.17 -13.85
C ILE A 248 5.56 -1.48 -14.62
N ALA A 249 6.50 -2.34 -14.22
CA ALA A 249 6.75 -3.61 -14.88
C ALA A 249 5.63 -4.64 -14.65
N ARG A 250 4.96 -4.61 -13.49
CA ARG A 250 3.75 -5.41 -13.25
C ARG A 250 2.57 -4.89 -14.07
N ILE A 251 2.34 -3.57 -14.09
CA ILE A 251 1.30 -2.95 -14.91
C ILE A 251 1.48 -3.32 -16.39
N ALA A 252 2.71 -3.21 -16.92
CA ALA A 252 3.00 -3.58 -18.30
C ALA A 252 2.70 -5.05 -18.59
N ALA A 253 3.11 -5.96 -17.69
CA ALA A 253 2.93 -7.40 -17.85
C ALA A 253 1.46 -7.84 -17.75
N GLU A 254 0.66 -7.19 -16.91
CA GLU A 254 -0.76 -7.52 -16.69
C GLU A 254 -1.72 -6.67 -17.55
N ALA A 255 -1.20 -5.71 -18.32
CA ALA A 255 -2.00 -4.91 -19.23
C ALA A 255 -2.70 -5.78 -20.29
N PRO A 256 -4.02 -5.60 -20.51
CA PRO A 256 -4.74 -6.29 -21.56
C PRO A 256 -4.16 -6.02 -22.95
N ALA A 257 -4.42 -6.94 -23.88
CA ALA A 257 -4.14 -6.69 -25.28
C ALA A 257 -4.88 -5.45 -25.80
N GLY A 258 -4.19 -4.61 -26.56
CA GLY A 258 -4.74 -3.34 -27.07
C GLY A 258 -4.45 -2.11 -26.21
N THR A 259 -4.01 -2.29 -24.96
CA THR A 259 -3.59 -1.16 -24.10
C THR A 259 -2.36 -0.47 -24.69
N ARG A 260 -2.43 0.86 -24.82
CA ARG A 260 -1.34 1.72 -25.27
C ARG A 260 -0.70 2.43 -24.08
N MET A 261 0.54 2.10 -23.81
CA MET A 261 1.28 2.61 -22.68
C MET A 261 2.44 3.49 -23.14
N GLN A 262 2.74 4.51 -22.34
CA GLN A 262 3.99 5.24 -22.37
C GLN A 262 4.60 5.17 -20.98
N ALA A 263 5.91 4.93 -20.89
CA ALA A 263 6.62 4.89 -19.63
C ALA A 263 7.81 5.85 -19.67
N ILE A 264 7.92 6.70 -18.66
CA ILE A 264 9.08 7.57 -18.43
C ILE A 264 9.70 7.11 -17.12
N ILE A 265 10.89 6.52 -17.21
CA ILE A 265 11.51 5.83 -16.08
C ILE A 265 12.88 6.43 -15.84
N GLU A 266 13.05 7.05 -14.68
CA GLU A 266 14.34 7.52 -14.23
C GLU A 266 15.11 6.39 -13.54
N VAL A 267 16.33 6.15 -14.02
CA VAL A 267 17.23 5.16 -13.45
C VAL A 267 18.63 5.74 -13.31
N GLU A 268 19.51 5.06 -12.57
CA GLU A 268 20.89 5.49 -12.39
C GLU A 268 21.61 5.63 -13.74
N ASP A 269 21.59 4.58 -14.56
CA ASP A 269 22.19 4.52 -15.89
C ASP A 269 21.59 3.42 -16.77
N ALA A 270 22.10 3.27 -17.99
CA ALA A 270 21.66 2.27 -18.97
C ALA A 270 21.75 0.81 -18.48
N GLY A 271 22.59 0.50 -17.47
CA GLY A 271 22.69 -0.82 -16.87
C GLY A 271 21.50 -1.20 -15.99
N GLU A 272 20.68 -0.21 -15.61
CA GLU A 272 19.45 -0.39 -14.84
C GLU A 272 18.20 -0.55 -15.71
N GLU A 273 18.33 -0.42 -17.04
CA GLU A 273 17.22 -0.63 -17.96
C GLU A 273 16.76 -2.09 -17.95
N GLN A 274 15.43 -2.28 -17.92
CA GLN A 274 14.82 -3.61 -17.87
C GLN A 274 13.81 -3.80 -19.00
N PRO A 275 13.70 -5.01 -19.58
CA PRO A 275 12.62 -5.31 -20.50
C PRO A 275 11.27 -5.27 -19.77
N LEU A 276 10.28 -4.61 -20.38
CA LEU A 276 8.91 -4.52 -19.89
C LEU A 276 7.97 -5.26 -20.86
N PRO A 277 7.90 -6.61 -20.80
CA PRO A 277 7.04 -7.38 -21.68
C PRO A 277 5.56 -7.03 -21.42
N THR A 278 4.76 -7.02 -22.48
CA THR A 278 3.33 -6.71 -22.43
C THR A 278 2.57 -7.38 -23.55
N ALA A 279 1.28 -7.65 -23.34
CA ALA A 279 0.35 -8.03 -24.41
C ALA A 279 -0.20 -6.80 -25.20
N GLY A 280 -0.01 -5.59 -24.67
CA GLY A 280 -0.34 -4.33 -25.32
C GLY A 280 0.84 -3.76 -26.14
N SER A 281 0.96 -2.44 -26.15
CA SER A 281 2.13 -1.72 -26.69
C SER A 281 2.66 -0.75 -25.65
N ILE A 282 3.97 -0.66 -25.50
CA ILE A 282 4.63 0.27 -24.59
C ILE A 282 5.75 1.01 -25.31
N ASP A 283 5.74 2.35 -25.21
CA ASP A 283 6.86 3.21 -25.57
C ASP A 283 7.61 3.61 -24.29
N ILE A 284 8.91 3.34 -24.23
CA ILE A 284 9.71 3.52 -23.01
C ILE A 284 10.76 4.58 -23.25
N ARG A 285 10.74 5.62 -22.41
CA ARG A 285 11.77 6.64 -22.32
C ARG A 285 12.53 6.48 -21.00
N TRP A 286 13.76 6.02 -21.10
CA TRP A 286 14.69 6.00 -19.96
C TRP A 286 15.32 7.38 -19.76
N LEU A 287 15.39 7.82 -18.51
CA LEU A 287 16.18 8.97 -18.10
C LEU A 287 17.31 8.47 -17.20
N HIS A 288 18.54 8.84 -17.52
CA HIS A 288 19.72 8.37 -16.78
C HIS A 288 20.21 9.48 -15.86
N ARG A 289 20.13 9.26 -14.55
CA ARG A 289 20.56 10.26 -13.55
C ARG A 289 22.04 10.60 -13.66
N LYS A 290 22.89 9.67 -14.08
CA LYS A 290 24.33 9.94 -14.29
C LYS A 290 24.60 11.00 -15.36
N ASP A 291 23.67 11.21 -16.30
CA ASP A 291 23.81 12.20 -17.36
C ASP A 291 23.27 13.59 -16.95
N TYR A 292 22.64 13.68 -15.78
CA TYR A 292 22.14 14.95 -15.28
C TYR A 292 23.30 15.85 -14.83
N ALA A 293 23.11 17.18 -14.98
CA ALA A 293 23.98 18.13 -14.31
C ALA A 293 23.92 17.91 -12.79
N THR A 294 25.05 18.09 -12.09
CA THR A 294 25.20 17.82 -10.65
C THR A 294 24.12 18.50 -9.78
N GLU A 295 23.75 19.72 -10.17
CA GLU A 295 22.75 20.58 -9.53
C GLU A 295 21.32 20.38 -10.04
N ALA A 296 21.11 19.55 -11.06
CA ALA A 296 19.78 19.29 -11.59
C ALA A 296 18.89 18.64 -10.53
N ARG A 297 17.68 19.17 -10.38
CA ARG A 297 16.64 18.68 -9.48
C ARG A 297 15.31 18.71 -10.21
N GLY A 298 14.46 17.73 -9.95
CA GLY A 298 13.13 17.66 -10.56
C GLY A 298 13.12 17.36 -12.05
N THR A 299 14.20 16.79 -12.60
CA THR A 299 14.26 16.43 -14.03
C THR A 299 13.11 15.50 -14.42
N LEU A 300 12.86 14.44 -13.62
CA LEU A 300 11.73 13.54 -13.84
C LEU A 300 10.40 14.30 -13.82
N ALA A 301 10.17 15.17 -12.82
CA ALA A 301 8.95 15.96 -12.73
C ALA A 301 8.74 16.88 -13.94
N GLU A 302 9.77 17.58 -14.43
CA GLU A 302 9.66 18.44 -15.61
C GLU A 302 9.37 17.66 -16.89
N VAL A 303 10.06 16.54 -17.09
CA VAL A 303 9.79 15.64 -18.23
C VAL A 303 8.38 15.05 -18.15
N ALA A 304 7.92 14.67 -16.95
CA ALA A 304 6.58 14.16 -16.72
C ALA A 304 5.50 15.20 -17.05
N LYS A 305 5.66 16.46 -16.63
CA LYS A 305 4.71 17.55 -16.96
C LYS A 305 4.60 17.76 -18.47
N ALA A 306 5.72 17.78 -19.18
CA ALA A 306 5.72 17.92 -20.64
C ALA A 306 5.00 16.73 -21.32
N ALA A 307 5.21 15.51 -20.84
CA ALA A 307 4.52 14.33 -21.35
C ALA A 307 3.00 14.38 -21.08
N ILE A 308 2.60 14.73 -19.85
CA ILE A 308 1.19 14.92 -19.46
C ILE A 308 0.53 15.98 -20.35
N GLU A 309 1.22 17.07 -20.65
CA GLU A 309 0.70 18.11 -21.56
C GLU A 309 0.44 17.56 -22.96
N SER A 310 1.32 16.69 -23.47
CA SER A 310 1.20 16.11 -24.81
C SER A 310 0.06 15.08 -24.95
N ILE A 311 -0.26 14.31 -23.91
CA ILE A 311 -1.27 13.24 -23.99
C ILE A 311 -2.71 13.73 -23.78
N GLY A 312 -2.89 14.93 -23.22
CA GLY A 312 -4.21 15.46 -22.87
C GLY A 312 -4.92 14.65 -21.77
N ASN A 313 -6.25 14.76 -21.70
CA ASN A 313 -7.06 14.17 -20.62
C ASN A 313 -7.57 12.74 -20.94
N GLU A 314 -7.04 12.09 -21.97
CA GLU A 314 -7.55 10.80 -22.47
C GLU A 314 -6.80 9.58 -21.92
N ALA A 315 -5.77 9.79 -21.11
CA ALA A 315 -4.94 8.73 -20.54
C ALA A 315 -5.01 8.74 -19.01
N PHE A 316 -4.90 7.53 -18.45
CA PHE A 316 -4.64 7.36 -17.04
C PHE A 316 -3.20 7.75 -16.72
N VAL A 317 -3.01 8.67 -15.78
CA VAL A 317 -1.68 9.13 -15.37
C VAL A 317 -1.27 8.41 -14.09
N TRP A 318 -0.29 7.53 -14.18
CA TRP A 318 0.28 6.80 -13.05
C TRP A 318 1.66 7.36 -12.72
N VAL A 319 1.85 7.86 -11.51
CA VAL A 319 3.08 8.52 -11.07
C VAL A 319 3.47 7.98 -9.71
N ALA A 320 4.66 7.40 -9.60
CA ALA A 320 5.27 7.12 -8.31
C ALA A 320 6.80 7.27 -8.34
N CYS A 321 7.33 8.04 -7.40
CA CYS A 321 8.76 8.33 -7.27
C CYS A 321 9.02 9.03 -5.92
N GLU A 322 10.07 9.86 -5.87
CA GLU A 322 10.38 10.75 -4.77
C GLU A 322 9.27 11.79 -4.51
N LYS A 323 9.07 12.13 -3.24
CA LYS A 323 8.01 13.01 -2.73
C LYS A 323 7.88 14.35 -3.44
N GLU A 324 8.95 15.11 -3.61
CA GLU A 324 8.86 16.47 -4.17
C GLU A 324 8.50 16.43 -5.65
N ASP A 325 8.98 15.44 -6.39
CA ASP A 325 8.59 15.23 -7.79
C ASP A 325 7.11 14.87 -7.92
N VAL A 326 6.60 13.95 -7.08
CA VAL A 326 5.16 13.62 -7.06
C VAL A 326 4.32 14.84 -6.70
N ARG A 327 4.73 15.66 -5.72
CA ARG A 327 4.01 16.88 -5.35
C ARG A 327 3.95 17.88 -6.51
N SER A 328 5.08 18.06 -7.20
CA SER A 328 5.22 18.92 -8.38
C SER A 328 4.27 18.47 -9.51
N VAL A 329 4.23 17.17 -9.80
CA VAL A 329 3.34 16.60 -10.82
C VAL A 329 1.86 16.66 -10.40
N ARG A 330 1.52 16.37 -9.14
CA ARG A 330 0.15 16.48 -8.61
C ARG A 330 -0.38 17.90 -8.70
N ALA A 331 0.44 18.91 -8.38
CA ALA A 331 0.05 20.31 -8.50
C ALA A 331 -0.26 20.69 -9.95
N PHE A 332 0.53 20.18 -10.90
CA PHE A 332 0.30 20.37 -12.34
C PHE A 332 -0.99 19.68 -12.82
N LEU A 333 -1.22 18.41 -12.48
CA LEU A 333 -2.47 17.72 -12.80
C LEU A 333 -3.70 18.46 -12.24
N LYS A 334 -3.59 18.99 -11.02
CA LYS A 334 -4.65 19.80 -10.40
C LYS A 334 -4.91 21.10 -11.17
N SER A 335 -3.88 21.83 -11.59
CA SER A 335 -4.06 23.07 -12.37
C SER A 335 -4.71 22.82 -13.73
N ARG A 336 -4.50 21.62 -14.30
CA ARG A 336 -5.10 21.12 -15.54
C ARG A 336 -6.51 20.56 -15.36
N LYS A 337 -7.02 20.46 -14.13
CA LYS A 337 -8.30 19.81 -13.79
C LYS A 337 -8.37 18.37 -14.32
N HIS A 338 -7.26 17.64 -14.25
CA HIS A 338 -7.22 16.22 -14.61
C HIS A 338 -8.17 15.42 -13.71
N ASP A 339 -8.88 14.45 -14.27
CA ASP A 339 -9.85 13.66 -13.52
C ASP A 339 -9.15 12.85 -12.42
N ARG A 340 -9.62 12.98 -11.17
CA ARG A 340 -9.12 12.22 -10.02
C ARG A 340 -9.30 10.71 -10.19
N LYS A 341 -10.28 10.27 -10.97
CA LYS A 341 -10.50 8.85 -11.29
C LYS A 341 -9.55 8.34 -12.37
N ALA A 342 -8.89 9.24 -13.10
CA ALA A 342 -7.96 8.92 -14.18
C ALA A 342 -6.49 9.18 -13.78
N MET A 343 -6.17 9.11 -12.50
CA MET A 343 -4.79 9.21 -12.03
C MET A 343 -4.51 8.39 -10.78
N TYR A 344 -3.25 8.00 -10.65
CA TYR A 344 -2.63 7.53 -9.42
C TYR A 344 -1.35 8.33 -9.22
N ALA A 345 -1.20 9.00 -8.08
CA ALA A 345 -0.02 9.81 -7.78
C ALA A 345 0.39 9.63 -6.31
N ALA A 346 1.39 8.79 -6.07
CA ALA A 346 1.86 8.42 -4.75
C ALA A 346 3.38 8.52 -4.66
N TRP A 347 3.93 9.03 -3.55
CA TRP A 347 5.38 9.00 -3.35
C TRP A 347 5.76 7.71 -2.64
N TYR A 348 6.85 7.07 -3.09
CA TYR A 348 7.35 5.83 -2.49
C TYR A 348 8.47 6.08 -1.50
N TRP A 349 9.13 7.22 -1.61
CA TRP A 349 10.20 7.61 -0.70
C TRP A 349 10.33 9.13 -0.63
N GLU A 350 11.05 9.60 0.38
CA GLU A 350 11.34 11.01 0.60
C GLU A 350 12.84 11.15 0.84
N ARG A 351 13.46 12.12 0.17
CA ARG A 351 14.88 12.40 0.36
C ARG A 351 15.14 12.92 1.77
N ASN A 352 16.23 12.47 2.39
CA ASN A 352 16.68 12.88 3.73
C ASN A 352 15.74 12.48 4.89
N VAL A 353 14.80 11.56 4.67
CA VAL A 353 14.00 10.96 5.73
C VAL A 353 14.33 9.46 5.77
N THR A 354 14.82 8.98 6.92
CA THR A 354 14.78 7.55 7.20
C THR A 354 13.32 7.18 7.39
N SER A 355 12.75 6.40 6.47
CA SER A 355 11.36 5.93 6.54
C SER A 355 11.02 5.46 7.95
N GLN A 356 10.15 6.18 8.65
CA GLN A 356 9.59 5.72 9.92
C GLN A 356 8.54 4.65 9.60
N GLY A 357 8.66 3.49 10.26
CA GLY A 357 7.62 2.45 10.34
C GLY A 357 7.12 1.91 9.01
#